data_AF-A0A939H798-F1
#
_entry.id   AF-A0A939H798-F1
#
_cell.length_a   1.000
_cell.length_b   1.000
_cell.length_c   1.000
_cell.angle_alpha   90.00
_cell.angle_beta   90.00
_cell.angle_gamma   90.00
#
_symmetry.space_group_name_H-M   'P 1'
#
loop_
_entity.id
_entity.type
_entity.pdbx_description
1 polymer ?
#
loop_
_entity_poly.entity_id
_entity_poly.type
_entity_poly.pdbx_seq_one_letter_code
_entity_poly.pdbx_strand_id
1 'polypeptide(L)'
;MKSKSISMIVLWALVLLGFFGGLKVSIDNFNGLSCPNILNMPICYVVTAAYGLMLGALIFNHNGCKHYFFCIGWSVAFVIAAFASLAEMFSSSAVCPTASGGLRAASSTVLPLCYVSLALLVVILVLFIQGPYKKACDIYNNTIH
;
A
#
# COMPACT_ATOMS: atom_id res chain seq x y z
N MET A 1 -25.36 2.26 13.10
CA MET A 1 -25.02 1.67 11.77
C MET A 1 -24.17 2.57 10.85
N LYS A 2 -24.01 3.89 11.09
CA LYS A 2 -23.22 4.82 10.21
C LYS A 2 -21.71 4.58 10.17
N SER A 3 -21.07 4.20 11.28
CA SER A 3 -19.59 4.08 11.34
C SER A 3 -19.02 2.96 10.45
N LYS A 4 -19.74 1.85 10.26
CA LYS A 4 -19.24 0.68 9.52
C LYS A 4 -19.08 0.93 8.00
N SER A 5 -19.83 1.86 7.41
CA SER A 5 -19.64 2.23 6.00
C SER A 5 -18.49 3.20 5.80
N ILE A 6 -18.23 4.07 6.77
CA ILE A 6 -17.17 5.08 6.67
C ILE A 6 -15.80 4.41 6.62
N SER A 7 -15.52 3.43 7.48
CA SER A 7 -14.23 2.71 7.44
C SER A 7 -14.00 1.98 6.11
N MET A 8 -15.04 1.43 5.50
CA MET A 8 -14.99 0.81 4.18
C MET A 8 -14.68 1.83 3.07
N ILE A 9 -15.34 2.99 3.10
CA ILE A 9 -15.13 4.07 2.14
C ILE A 9 -13.72 4.64 2.26
N VAL A 10 -13.25 4.86 3.50
CA VAL A 10 -11.89 5.35 3.76
C VAL A 10 -10.85 4.32 3.33
N LEU A 11 -11.07 3.03 3.60
CA LEU A 11 -10.19 1.95 3.13
C LEU A 11 -10.10 1.94 1.59
N TRP A 12 -11.24 2.04 0.90
CA TRP A 12 -11.30 2.16 -0.56
C TRP A 12 -10.51 3.37 -1.06
N ALA A 13 -10.73 4.54 -0.46
CA ALA A 13 -10.03 5.77 -0.83
C ALA A 13 -8.51 5.66 -0.64
N LEU A 14 -8.04 5.06 0.46
CA LEU A 14 -6.63 4.88 0.75
C LEU A 14 -5.96 3.88 -0.18
N VAL A 15 -6.61 2.75 -0.47
CA VAL A 15 -6.08 1.75 -1.42
C VAL A 15 -6.04 2.32 -2.83
N LEU A 16 -7.07 3.06 -3.25
CA LEU A 16 -7.07 3.78 -4.54
C LEU A 16 -5.95 4.81 -4.59
N LEU A 17 -5.78 5.61 -3.53
CA LEU A 17 -4.73 6.62 -3.47
C LEU A 17 -3.32 5.99 -3.54
N GLY A 18 -3.11 4.87 -2.84
CA GLY A 18 -1.87 4.09 -2.93
C GLY A 18 -1.63 3.50 -4.32
N PHE A 19 -2.69 2.96 -4.95
CA PHE A 19 -2.63 2.43 -6.31
C PHE A 19 -2.31 3.52 -7.34
N PHE A 20 -3.00 4.66 -7.30
CA PHE A 20 -2.72 5.80 -8.18
C PHE A 20 -1.33 6.38 -7.96
N GLY A 21 -0.86 6.44 -6.70
CA GLY A 21 0.51 6.83 -6.38
C GLY A 21 1.54 5.89 -7.02
N GLY A 22 1.37 4.58 -6.85
CA GLY A 22 2.23 3.58 -7.47
C GLY A 22 2.17 3.61 -9.00
N LEU A 23 0.97 3.76 -9.57
CA LEU A 23 0.74 3.84 -11.01
C LEU A 23 1.43 5.07 -11.61
N LYS A 24 1.31 6.24 -10.97
CA LYS A 24 1.99 7.46 -11.42
C LYS A 24 3.51 7.24 -11.48
N VAL A 25 4.10 6.73 -10.39
CA VAL A 25 5.55 6.46 -10.34
C VAL A 25 5.97 5.40 -11.36
N SER A 26 5.10 4.42 -11.62
CA SER A 26 5.32 3.37 -12.62
C SER A 26 5.29 3.91 -14.06
N ILE A 27 4.43 4.89 -14.34
CA ILE A 27 4.37 5.61 -15.63
C ILE A 27 5.58 6.53 -15.76
N ASP A 28 5.94 7.25 -14.70
CA ASP A 28 7.16 8.06 -14.64
C ASP A 28 8.39 7.20 -14.95
N ASN A 29 8.45 5.97 -14.43
CA ASN A 29 9.50 5.00 -14.75
C ASN A 29 9.51 4.59 -16.22
N PHE A 30 8.35 4.44 -16.84
CA PHE A 30 8.25 4.16 -18.27
C PHE A 30 8.70 5.34 -19.14
N ASN A 31 8.51 6.59 -18.66
CA ASN A 31 8.94 7.82 -19.32
C ASN A 31 10.42 8.17 -19.08
N GLY A 32 11.20 7.28 -18.45
CA GLY A 32 12.65 7.42 -18.26
C GLY A 32 13.09 7.99 -16.91
N LEU A 33 12.18 8.20 -15.97
CA LEU A 33 12.54 8.58 -14.60
C LEU A 33 12.95 7.34 -13.81
N SER A 34 14.14 7.32 -13.23
CA SER A 34 14.62 6.11 -12.57
C SER A 34 13.79 5.78 -11.32
N CYS A 35 13.26 4.57 -11.25
CA CYS A 35 12.74 3.96 -10.03
C CYS A 35 13.80 2.98 -9.49
N PRO A 36 14.01 2.86 -8.17
CA PRO A 36 14.97 1.92 -7.62
C PRO A 36 14.63 0.48 -8.05
N ASN A 37 15.64 -0.25 -8.50
CA ASN A 37 15.51 -1.66 -8.85
C ASN A 37 15.96 -2.53 -7.68
N ILE A 38 15.14 -3.52 -7.32
CA ILE A 38 15.56 -4.65 -6.48
C ILE A 38 15.69 -5.86 -7.42
N LEU A 39 16.85 -6.52 -7.44
CA LEU A 39 17.08 -7.76 -8.21
C LEU A 39 16.62 -7.66 -9.68
N ASN A 40 17.01 -6.61 -10.41
CA ASN A 40 16.60 -6.30 -11.80
C ASN A 40 15.13 -5.92 -12.04
N MET A 41 14.27 -5.82 -11.01
CA MET A 41 12.88 -5.40 -11.16
C MET A 41 12.61 -4.04 -10.51
N PRO A 42 11.93 -3.10 -11.19
CA PRO A 42 11.57 -1.79 -10.62
C PRO A 42 10.56 -1.95 -9.49
N ILE A 43 10.90 -1.43 -8.32
CA ILE A 43 10.10 -1.64 -7.10
C ILE A 43 8.70 -1.02 -7.21
N CYS A 44 8.57 0.06 -7.98
CA CYS A 44 7.31 0.75 -8.27
C CYS A 44 6.28 -0.18 -8.94
N TYR A 45 6.70 -1.06 -9.85
CA TYR A 45 5.79 -2.03 -10.45
C TYR A 45 5.32 -3.07 -9.43
N VAL A 46 6.20 -3.52 -8.55
CA VAL A 46 5.87 -4.48 -7.48
C VAL A 46 4.88 -3.87 -6.50
N VAL A 47 5.10 -2.63 -6.07
CA VAL A 47 4.20 -1.89 -5.17
C VAL A 47 2.84 -1.67 -5.84
N THR A 48 2.82 -1.30 -7.13
CA THR A 48 1.58 -1.12 -7.90
C THR A 48 0.79 -2.42 -8.01
N ALA A 49 1.49 -3.54 -8.28
CA ALA A 49 0.88 -4.86 -8.31
C ALA A 49 0.31 -5.27 -6.93
N ALA A 50 1.03 -4.97 -5.84
CA ALA A 50 0.57 -5.25 -4.48
C ALA A 50 -0.70 -4.46 -4.11
N TYR A 51 -0.75 -3.17 -4.44
CA TYR A 51 -1.98 -2.37 -4.29
C TYR A 51 -3.10 -2.85 -5.22
N GLY A 52 -2.76 -3.31 -6.43
CA GLY A 52 -3.70 -3.94 -7.36
C GLY A 52 -4.34 -5.20 -6.78
N LEU A 53 -3.55 -6.05 -6.10
CA LEU A 53 -4.06 -7.22 -5.38
C LEU A 53 -4.98 -6.82 -4.22
N MET A 54 -4.62 -5.78 -3.46
CA MET A 54 -5.51 -5.24 -2.41
C MET A 54 -6.83 -4.73 -3.01
N LEU A 55 -6.78 -3.99 -4.12
CA LEU A 55 -7.96 -3.52 -4.86
C LEU A 55 -8.83 -4.69 -5.36
N GLY A 56 -8.20 -5.72 -5.94
CA GLY A 56 -8.89 -6.94 -6.35
C GLY A 56 -9.61 -7.60 -5.18
N ALA A 57 -8.97 -7.70 -4.02
CA ALA A 57 -9.59 -8.23 -2.80
C ALA A 57 -10.77 -7.36 -2.30
N LEU A 58 -10.77 -6.06 -2.58
CA LEU A 58 -11.92 -5.19 -2.28
C LEU A 58 -13.08 -5.38 -3.27
N ILE A 59 -12.79 -5.65 -4.55
CA ILE A 59 -13.79 -5.86 -5.62
C ILE A 59 -14.46 -7.24 -5.50
N PHE A 60 -13.70 -8.29 -5.24
CA PHE A 60 -14.23 -9.65 -5.12
C PHE A 60 -14.85 -9.88 -3.74
N ASN A 61 -16.18 -9.86 -3.67
CA ASN A 61 -16.96 -10.03 -2.43
C ASN A 61 -17.20 -11.52 -2.08
N HIS A 62 -16.15 -12.35 -2.09
CA HIS A 62 -16.24 -13.76 -1.71
C HIS A 62 -15.79 -13.95 -0.25
N ASN A 63 -16.70 -14.42 0.62
CA ASN A 63 -16.64 -14.29 2.08
C ASN A 63 -15.47 -14.99 2.80
N GLY A 64 -14.79 -15.96 2.16
CA GLY A 64 -13.68 -16.72 2.77
C GLY A 64 -12.27 -16.29 2.34
N CYS A 65 -12.02 -16.13 1.04
CA CYS A 65 -10.66 -15.91 0.52
C CYS A 65 -10.21 -14.44 0.52
N LYS A 66 -11.13 -13.50 0.67
CA LYS A 66 -10.85 -12.05 0.58
C LYS A 66 -9.79 -11.57 1.56
N HIS A 67 -9.83 -12.07 2.80
CA HIS A 67 -8.87 -11.67 3.84
C HIS A 67 -7.45 -12.06 3.45
N TYR A 68 -7.28 -13.24 2.87
CA TYR A 68 -5.97 -13.80 2.53
C TYR A 68 -5.29 -12.99 1.43
N PHE A 69 -6.02 -12.66 0.35
CA PHE A 69 -5.51 -11.82 -0.73
C PHE A 69 -5.13 -10.42 -0.25
N PHE A 70 -5.96 -9.82 0.60
CA PHE A 70 -5.68 -8.50 1.17
C PHE A 70 -4.44 -8.53 2.09
N CYS A 71 -4.34 -9.52 2.98
CA CYS A 71 -3.19 -9.66 3.88
C CYS A 71 -1.88 -9.92 3.14
N ILE A 72 -1.90 -10.76 2.09
CA ILE A 72 -0.69 -11.03 1.28
C ILE A 72 -0.26 -9.75 0.57
N GLY A 73 -1.18 -9.09 -0.15
CA GLY A 73 -0.87 -7.84 -0.85
C GLY A 73 -0.33 -6.78 0.12
N TRP A 74 -1.01 -6.60 1.25
CA TRP A 74 -0.58 -5.66 2.30
C TRP A 74 0.78 -5.99 2.87
N SER A 75 1.04 -7.26 3.20
CA SER A 75 2.31 -7.70 3.78
C SER A 75 3.48 -7.46 2.82
N VAL A 76 3.30 -7.78 1.53
CA VAL A 76 4.32 -7.52 0.51
C VAL A 76 4.60 -6.01 0.39
N ALA A 77 3.55 -5.19 0.29
CA ALA A 77 3.71 -3.73 0.21
C ALA A 77 4.38 -3.16 1.47
N PHE A 78 4.03 -3.67 2.66
CA PHE A 78 4.56 -3.23 3.95
C PHE A 78 6.05 -3.57 4.09
N VAL A 79 6.44 -4.80 3.75
CA VAL A 79 7.83 -5.24 3.80
C VAL A 79 8.66 -4.37 2.85
N ILE A 80 8.21 -4.17 1.62
CA ILE A 80 8.91 -3.31 0.65
C ILE A 80 9.04 -1.87 1.17
N ALA A 81 7.97 -1.29 1.69
CA ALA A 81 7.99 0.07 2.23
C ALA A 81 8.92 0.18 3.46
N ALA A 82 8.92 -0.81 4.35
CA ALA A 82 9.79 -0.85 5.52
C ALA A 82 11.26 -0.95 5.14
N PHE A 83 11.62 -1.87 4.23
CA PHE A 83 12.98 -1.99 3.73
C PHE A 83 13.42 -0.74 2.97
N ALA A 84 12.55 -0.13 2.16
CA ALA A 84 12.86 1.11 1.45
C ALA A 84 13.08 2.29 2.41
N SER A 85 12.24 2.43 3.45
CA SER A 85 12.42 3.44 4.50
C SER A 85 13.70 3.22 5.30
N LEU A 86 14.01 1.97 5.68
CA LEU A 86 15.27 1.61 6.34
C LEU A 86 16.46 1.93 5.44
N ALA A 87 16.41 1.55 4.16
CA ALA A 87 17.46 1.82 3.20
C ALA A 87 17.69 3.34 3.03
N GLU A 88 16.64 4.15 2.99
CA GLU A 88 16.74 5.62 2.98
C GLU A 88 17.32 6.19 4.28
N MET A 89 17.07 5.56 5.45
CA MET A 89 17.65 5.99 6.73
C MET A 89 19.14 5.66 6.85
N PHE A 90 19.54 4.48 6.39
CA PHE A 90 20.92 3.98 6.55
C PHE A 90 21.82 4.30 5.36
N SER A 91 21.26 4.61 4.20
CA SER A 91 22.00 4.91 2.97
C SER A 91 21.76 6.38 2.62
N SER A 92 22.80 7.20 2.55
CA SER A 92 22.69 8.59 2.04
C SER A 92 22.38 8.68 0.54
N SER A 93 22.19 7.54 -0.13
CA SER A 93 21.71 7.45 -1.50
C SER A 93 20.19 7.59 -1.53
N ALA A 94 19.67 8.37 -2.46
CA ALA A 94 18.24 8.56 -2.68
C ALA A 94 17.59 7.26 -3.16
N VAL A 95 17.03 6.47 -2.24
CA VAL A 95 16.35 5.21 -2.56
C VAL A 95 14.90 5.49 -2.92
N CYS A 96 14.28 6.48 -2.29
CA CYS A 96 12.88 6.76 -2.50
C CYS A 96 12.62 7.88 -3.53
N PRO A 97 11.73 7.67 -4.51
CA PRO A 97 11.33 8.73 -5.42
C PRO A 97 10.54 9.83 -4.68
N THR A 98 10.58 11.04 -5.23
CA THR A 98 9.76 12.17 -4.75
C THR A 98 8.47 12.30 -5.56
N ALA A 99 7.45 12.96 -4.98
CA ALA A 99 6.18 13.22 -5.65
C ALA A 99 6.28 14.03 -6.96
N SER A 100 7.42 14.68 -7.20
CA SER A 100 7.76 15.44 -8.40
C SER A 100 8.51 14.62 -9.46
N GLY A 101 8.62 13.30 -9.31
CA GLY A 101 9.11 12.40 -10.36
C GLY A 101 10.63 12.18 -10.40
N GLY A 102 11.40 12.54 -9.37
CA GLY A 102 12.87 12.36 -9.36
C GLY A 102 13.39 11.46 -8.24
N LEU A 103 14.56 10.84 -8.45
CA LEU A 103 15.39 10.32 -7.35
C LEU A 103 15.94 11.51 -6.57
N ARG A 104 15.79 11.48 -5.25
CA ARG A 104 16.08 12.58 -4.33
C ARG A 104 17.57 12.86 -4.12
N ALA A 105 18.32 13.24 -5.16
CA ALA A 105 19.61 13.88 -4.98
C ALA A 105 19.38 15.32 -4.47
N ALA A 106 19.36 15.51 -3.14
CA ALA A 106 19.46 16.81 -2.46
C ALA A 106 18.33 17.84 -2.69
N SER A 107 17.07 17.53 -2.31
CA SER A 107 16.05 18.59 -2.16
C SER A 107 15.11 18.35 -0.98
N SER A 108 15.17 19.28 -0.03
CA SER A 108 14.73 19.19 1.37
C SER A 108 13.25 19.54 1.62
N THR A 109 12.40 19.55 0.60
CA THR A 109 11.03 20.09 0.70
C THR A 109 9.92 19.10 0.29
N VAL A 110 10.27 17.88 -0.14
CA VAL A 110 9.28 16.88 -0.59
C VAL A 110 9.42 15.60 0.24
N LEU A 111 8.34 15.18 0.92
CA LEU A 111 8.33 13.95 1.72
C LEU A 111 8.62 12.72 0.82
N PRO A 112 9.51 11.80 1.24
CA PRO A 112 9.81 10.59 0.48
C PRO A 112 8.55 9.71 0.36
N LEU A 113 8.25 9.24 -0.85
CA LEU A 113 7.06 8.43 -1.11
C LEU A 113 7.05 7.11 -0.31
N CYS A 114 8.21 6.59 0.07
CA CYS A 114 8.32 5.37 0.89
C CYS A 114 7.80 5.57 2.32
N TYR A 115 8.08 6.69 2.99
CA TYR A 115 7.53 6.97 4.31
C TYR A 115 6.03 7.22 4.27
N VAL A 116 5.56 7.91 3.23
CA VAL A 116 4.12 8.15 3.02
C VAL A 116 3.40 6.83 2.78
N SER A 117 3.98 5.96 1.94
CA SER A 117 3.46 4.61 1.67
C SER A 117 3.42 3.77 2.95
N LEU A 118 4.48 3.80 3.76
CA LEU A 118 4.54 3.07 5.04
C LEU A 118 3.45 3.55 6.02
N ALA A 119 3.31 4.88 6.17
CA ALA A 119 2.26 5.45 7.01
C ALA A 119 0.86 5.07 6.51
N LEU A 120 0.62 5.16 5.20
CA LEU A 120 -0.64 4.73 4.58
C LEU A 120 -0.94 3.26 4.85
N LEU A 121 0.04 2.37 4.69
CA LEU A 121 -0.13 0.93 4.92
C LEU A 121 -0.50 0.63 6.38
N VAL A 122 0.09 1.33 7.35
CA VAL A 122 -0.29 1.20 8.77
C VAL A 122 -1.75 1.61 8.99
N VAL A 123 -2.16 2.75 8.43
CA VAL A 123 -3.55 3.23 8.55
C VAL A 123 -4.55 2.27 7.87
N ILE A 124 -4.20 1.75 6.69
CA ILE A 124 -4.99 0.75 5.95
C ILE A 124 -5.17 -0.52 6.79
N LEU A 125 -4.12 -1.02 7.45
CA LEU A 125 -4.20 -2.18 8.34
C LEU A 125 -5.17 -1.93 9.50
N VAL A 126 -5.02 -0.80 10.20
CA VAL A 126 -5.86 -0.46 11.35
C VAL A 126 -7.33 -0.38 10.93
N LEU A 127 -7.63 0.25 9.80
CA LEU A 127 -8.98 0.34 9.25
C LEU A 127 -9.53 -1.03 8.82
N PHE A 128 -8.68 -1.89 8.26
CA PHE A 128 -9.06 -3.25 7.87
C PHE A 128 -9.40 -4.13 9.09
N ILE A 129 -8.61 -4.02 10.16
CA ILE A 129 -8.87 -4.74 11.42
C ILE A 129 -10.16 -4.22 12.07
N GLN A 130 -10.36 -2.90 12.13
CA GLN A 130 -11.53 -2.30 12.77
C GLN A 130 -12.83 -2.50 11.97
N GLY A 131 -12.76 -2.57 10.64
CA GLY A 131 -13.93 -2.68 9.77
C GLY A 131 -14.29 -4.12 9.39
N PRO A 132 -13.74 -4.65 8.28
CA PRO A 132 -14.10 -5.96 7.74
C PRO A 132 -13.69 -7.15 8.61
N TYR A 133 -12.55 -7.11 9.31
CA TYR A 133 -12.08 -8.25 10.13
C TYR A 133 -12.98 -8.50 11.36
N LYS A 134 -13.31 -7.45 12.12
CA LYS A 134 -14.26 -7.55 13.23
C LYS A 134 -15.63 -8.11 12.80
N LYS A 135 -16.12 -7.72 11.62
CA LYS A 135 -17.38 -8.28 11.07
C LYS A 135 -17.28 -9.78 10.80
N ALA A 136 -16.18 -10.26 10.24
CA ALA A 136 -15.99 -11.69 9.95
C ALA A 136 -15.91 -12.50 11.26
N CYS A 137 -15.21 -12.00 12.28
CA CYS A 137 -15.19 -12.61 13.62
C CYS A 137 -16.57 -12.58 14.30
N ASP A 138 -17.29 -11.45 14.28
CA ASP A 138 -18.63 -11.34 14.88
C ASP A 138 -19.62 -12.31 14.23
N ILE A 139 -19.57 -12.52 12.92
CA ILE A 139 -20.44 -13.47 12.21
C ILE A 139 -20.10 -14.90 12.64
N TYR A 140 -18.81 -15.29 12.60
CA TYR A 140 -18.38 -16.63 13.01
C TYR A 140 -18.81 -16.96 14.45
N ASN A 141 -18.63 -16.02 15.38
CA ASN A 141 -18.97 -16.22 16.79
C ASN A 141 -20.49 -16.28 17.05
N ASN A 142 -21.31 -15.64 16.20
CA ASN A 142 -22.78 -15.74 16.27
C ASN A 142 -23.36 -16.97 15.53
N THR A 143 -22.56 -17.70 14.75
CA THR A 143 -23.04 -18.91 14.05
C THR A 143 -22.81 -20.20 14.85
N ILE A 144 -22.13 -20.09 16.00
CA ILE A 144 -21.77 -21.22 16.89
C ILE A 144 -22.70 -21.31 18.12
N HIS A 145 -23.67 -20.41 18.24
CA HIS A 145 -24.77 -20.48 19.21
C HIS A 145 -26.07 -20.86 18.51
#